data_AF-A0A531MQE6-F1
#
_entry.id   AF-A0A531MQE6-F1
#
_cell.length_a   1.000
_cell.length_b   1.000
_cell.length_c   1.000
_cell.angle_alpha   90.00
_cell.angle_beta   90.00
_cell.angle_gamma   90.00
#
_symmetry.space_group_name_H-M   'P 1'
#
loop_
_entity.id
_entity.type
_entity.pdbx_description
1 polymer ?
#
loop_
_entity_poly.entity_id
_entity_poly.type
_entity_poly.pdbx_seq_one_letter_code
_entity_poly.pdbx_strand_id
1 'polypeptide(L)'
;MIDRIVSELGPWNWMVLGFVLLVVEVIAPGFFMLWIGIAALIVGAVSLLIWDAAIWTWQVQVLLFLVLSLVSAFVGKKLMGGRHQPTDQPLLNRRGAQMIGRMATLAEPIRDGRGRIKL
;
A
#
# COMPACT_ATOMS: atom_id res chain seq x y z
N MET A 1 -11.74 8.82 -32.57
CA MET A 1 -10.87 7.64 -32.81
C MET A 1 -10.76 6.78 -31.55
N ILE A 2 -10.50 7.37 -30.39
CA ILE A 2 -10.40 6.66 -29.10
C ILE A 2 -11.73 6.02 -28.69
N ASP A 3 -12.86 6.68 -28.90
CA ASP A 3 -14.20 6.14 -28.56
C ASP A 3 -14.48 4.79 -29.21
N ARG A 4 -14.02 4.62 -30.46
CA ARG A 4 -14.15 3.38 -31.22
C ARG A 4 -13.37 2.24 -30.55
N ILE A 5 -12.13 2.52 -30.16
CA ILE A 5 -11.26 1.55 -29.49
C ILE A 5 -11.89 1.11 -28.16
N VAL A 6 -12.40 2.05 -27.37
CA VAL A 6 -13.06 1.77 -26.09
C VAL A 6 -14.30 0.91 -26.30
N SER A 7 -15.10 1.19 -27.33
CA SER A 7 -16.29 0.39 -27.64
C SER A 7 -15.98 -1.02 -28.17
N GLU A 8 -14.89 -1.18 -28.94
CA GLU A 8 -14.50 -2.47 -29.51
C GLU A 8 -13.83 -3.40 -28.47
N LEU A 9 -13.12 -2.82 -27.49
CA LEU A 9 -12.44 -3.60 -26.44
C LEU A 9 -13.40 -4.15 -25.37
N GLY A 10 -14.51 -3.47 -25.08
CA GLY A 10 -15.50 -3.92 -24.09
C GLY A 10 -14.86 -4.34 -22.75
N PRO A 11 -14.93 -5.63 -22.37
CA PRO A 11 -14.36 -6.13 -21.11
C PRO A 11 -12.83 -5.99 -21.03
N TRP A 12 -12.14 -5.98 -22.16
CA TRP A 12 -10.68 -5.88 -22.22
C TRP A 12 -10.15 -4.53 -21.75
N ASN A 13 -10.97 -3.47 -21.73
CA ASN A 13 -10.58 -2.17 -21.19
C ASN A 13 -10.10 -2.27 -19.75
N TRP A 14 -10.75 -3.09 -18.93
CA TRP A 14 -10.36 -3.29 -17.53
C TRP A 14 -9.04 -4.04 -17.40
N MET A 15 -8.77 -5.00 -18.28
CA MET A 15 -7.48 -5.70 -18.33
C MET A 15 -6.36 -4.73 -18.70
N VAL A 16 -6.56 -3.94 -19.76
CA VAL A 16 -5.59 -2.92 -20.20
C VAL A 16 -5.34 -1.91 -19.09
N LEU A 17 -6.39 -1.39 -18.46
CA LEU A 17 -6.27 -0.47 -17.32
C LEU A 17 -5.45 -1.09 -16.18
N GLY A 18 -5.73 -2.34 -15.81
CA GLY A 18 -4.99 -3.07 -14.79
C GLY A 18 -3.50 -3.19 -15.10
N PHE A 19 -3.15 -3.57 -16.33
CA PHE A 19 -1.75 -3.65 -16.76
C PHE A 19 -1.06 -2.29 -16.81
N VAL A 20 -1.74 -1.25 -17.27
CA VAL A 20 -1.19 0.12 -17.26
C VAL A 20 -0.87 0.55 -15.82
N LEU A 21 -1.77 0.30 -14.88
CA LEU A 21 -1.54 0.60 -13.46
C LEU A 21 -0.33 -0.15 -12.89
N LEU A 22 -0.17 -1.43 -13.25
CA LEU A 22 1.00 -2.22 -12.87
C LEU A 22 2.31 -1.70 -13.48
N VAL A 23 2.29 -1.29 -14.75
CA VAL A 23 3.46 -0.68 -15.40
C VAL A 23 3.85 0.63 -14.72
N VAL A 24 2.87 1.46 -14.34
CA VAL A 24 3.16 2.70 -13.62
C VAL A 24 3.79 2.43 -12.26
N GLU A 25 3.37 1.38 -11.54
CA GLU A 25 4.04 0.96 -10.29
C GLU A 25 5.53 0.62 -10.52
N VAL A 26 5.87 -0.03 -11.63
CA VAL A 26 7.27 -0.40 -11.94
C VAL A 26 8.12 0.84 -12.22
N ILE A 27 7.56 1.85 -12.87
CA ILE A 27 8.26 3.12 -13.18
C ILE A 27 8.37 4.00 -11.93
N ALA A 28 7.29 4.06 -11.15
CA ALA A 28 7.16 4.91 -9.97
C ALA A 28 6.65 4.08 -8.79
N PRO A 29 7.55 3.41 -8.03
CA PRO A 29 7.16 2.55 -6.92
C PRO A 29 6.51 3.37 -5.80
N GLY A 30 5.21 3.16 -5.61
CA GLY A 30 4.36 3.90 -4.67
C GLY A 30 3.52 3.00 -3.77
N PHE A 31 3.60 1.67 -3.93
CA PHE A 31 2.79 0.61 -3.31
C PHE A 31 1.29 0.65 -3.62
N PHE A 32 0.68 1.81 -3.83
CA PHE A 32 -0.77 1.94 -4.01
C PHE A 32 -1.26 1.46 -5.39
N MET A 33 -0.47 1.66 -6.44
CA MET A 33 -0.89 1.41 -7.81
C MET A 33 -1.07 -0.09 -8.08
N LEU A 34 -0.24 -0.93 -7.44
CA LEU A 34 -0.37 -2.40 -7.49
C LEU A 34 -1.73 -2.88 -6.99
N TRP A 35 -2.21 -2.38 -5.84
CA TRP A 35 -3.48 -2.82 -5.25
C TRP A 35 -4.68 -2.40 -6.10
N ILE A 36 -4.63 -1.21 -6.68
CA ILE A 36 -5.65 -0.69 -7.61
C ILE A 36 -5.61 -1.46 -8.93
N GLY A 37 -4.41 -1.78 -9.44
CA GLY A 37 -4.22 -2.59 -10.65
C GLY A 37 -4.81 -3.99 -10.50
N ILE A 38 -4.58 -4.65 -9.36
CA ILE A 38 -5.20 -5.94 -9.03
C ILE A 38 -6.72 -5.84 -9.03
N ALA A 39 -7.30 -4.77 -8.44
CA ALA A 39 -8.75 -4.56 -8.45
C ALA A 39 -9.29 -4.41 -9.89
N ALA A 40 -8.61 -3.65 -10.76
CA ALA A 40 -8.98 -3.54 -12.17
C ALA A 40 -8.92 -4.90 -12.90
N LEU A 41 -7.88 -5.71 -12.66
CA LEU A 41 -7.78 -7.06 -13.24
C LEU A 41 -8.91 -7.99 -12.76
N ILE A 42 -9.30 -7.91 -11.49
CA ILE A 42 -10.43 -8.68 -10.96
C ILE A 42 -11.73 -8.25 -11.65
N VAL A 43 -12.00 -6.94 -11.77
CA VAL A 43 -13.19 -6.43 -12.47
C VAL A 43 -13.18 -6.83 -13.95
N GLY A 44 -12.01 -6.83 -14.59
CA GLY A 44 -11.85 -7.35 -15.95
C GLY A 44 -12.15 -8.83 -16.06
N ALA A 45 -11.63 -9.66 -15.15
CA ALA A 45 -11.88 -11.09 -15.14
C ALA A 45 -13.37 -11.40 -14.91
N VAL A 46 -14.01 -10.71 -13.97
CA VAL A 46 -15.46 -10.82 -13.75
C VAL A 46 -16.21 -10.35 -15.00
N SER A 47 -15.78 -9.26 -15.63
CA SER A 47 -16.39 -8.77 -16.87
C SER A 47 -16.31 -9.79 -18.01
N LEU A 48 -15.25 -10.60 -18.10
CA LEU A 48 -15.17 -11.69 -19.09
C LEU A 48 -16.12 -12.85 -18.79
N LEU A 49 -16.49 -13.06 -17.52
CA LEU A 49 -17.36 -14.16 -17.10
C LEU A 49 -18.85 -13.84 -17.23
N ILE A 50 -19.25 -12.60 -16.95
CA ILE A 50 -20.65 -12.18 -16.86
C ILE A 50 -20.99 -10.99 -17.76
N TRP A 51 -20.28 -10.82 -18.88
CA TRP A 51 -20.48 -9.69 -19.79
C TRP A 51 -21.93 -9.55 -20.29
N ASP A 52 -22.57 -10.68 -20.60
CA ASP A 52 -23.93 -10.71 -21.17
C ASP A 52 -25.03 -10.60 -20.10
N ALA A 53 -24.68 -10.49 -18.82
CA ALA A 53 -25.66 -10.36 -17.76
C ALA A 53 -26.30 -8.97 -17.78
N ALA A 54 -27.64 -8.91 -17.78
CA ALA A 54 -28.39 -7.64 -17.84
C ALA A 54 -28.10 -6.68 -16.66
N ILE A 55 -27.63 -7.23 -15.53
CA ILE A 55 -27.23 -6.45 -14.35
C ILE A 55 -25.82 -5.84 -14.48
N TRP A 56 -25.01 -6.29 -15.45
CA TRP A 56 -23.60 -5.95 -15.57
C TRP A 56 -23.37 -4.67 -16.37
N THR A 57 -23.96 -3.57 -15.90
CA THR A 57 -23.81 -2.25 -16.53
C THR A 57 -22.45 -1.63 -16.20
N TRP A 58 -22.02 -0.64 -16.98
CA TRP A 58 -20.75 0.06 -16.75
C TRP A 58 -20.71 0.76 -15.38
N GLN A 59 -21.85 1.20 -14.85
CA GLN A 59 -21.94 1.80 -13.51
C GLN A 59 -21.62 0.77 -12.42
N VAL A 60 -22.13 -0.45 -12.58
CA VAL A 60 -21.85 -1.56 -11.64
C VAL A 60 -20.37 -1.93 -11.68
N GLN A 61 -19.77 -1.99 -12.88
CA GLN A 61 -18.34 -2.25 -13.05
C GLN A 61 -17.48 -1.20 -12.32
N VAL A 62 -17.77 0.09 -12.52
CA VAL A 62 -17.04 1.19 -11.89
C VAL A 62 -17.23 1.17 -10.36
N LEU A 63 -18.45 0.93 -9.88
CA LEU A 63 -18.72 0.86 -8.45
C LEU A 63 -17.97 -0.31 -7.81
N LEU A 64 -18.01 -1.48 -8.44
CA LEU A 64 -17.26 -2.65 -7.98
C LEU A 64 -15.75 -2.38 -7.97
N PHE A 65 -15.22 -1.74 -9.02
CA PHE A 65 -13.82 -1.34 -9.10
C PHE A 65 -13.42 -0.41 -7.95
N LEU A 66 -14.23 0.60 -7.63
CA LEU A 66 -13.95 1.53 -6.53
C LEU A 66 -13.92 0.80 -5.17
N VAL A 67 -14.92 -0.04 -4.91
CA VAL A 67 -15.00 -0.83 -3.67
C VAL A 67 -13.81 -1.79 -3.57
N LEU A 68 -13.52 -2.56 -4.63
CA LEU A 68 -12.40 -3.48 -4.65
C LEU A 68 -11.06 -2.76 -4.51
N SER A 69 -10.89 -1.58 -5.11
CA SER A 69 -9.66 -0.80 -4.99
C SER A 69 -9.42 -0.36 -3.54
N LEU A 70 -10.46 0.12 -2.86
CA LEU A 70 -10.37 0.50 -1.44
C LEU A 70 -10.07 -0.70 -0.55
N VAL A 71 -10.78 -1.82 -0.76
CA VAL A 71 -10.57 -3.06 0.01
C VAL A 71 -9.16 -3.61 -0.23
N SER A 72 -8.73 -3.68 -1.48
CA SER A 72 -7.40 -4.15 -1.89
C SER A 72 -6.30 -3.31 -1.25
N ALA A 73 -6.41 -1.97 -1.32
CA ALA A 73 -5.45 -1.08 -0.69
C ALA A 73 -5.43 -1.20 0.85
N PHE A 74 -6.60 -1.37 1.48
CA PHE A 74 -6.70 -1.55 2.92
C PHE A 74 -6.08 -2.88 3.39
N VAL A 75 -6.41 -3.98 2.69
CA VAL A 75 -5.82 -5.30 2.94
C VAL A 75 -4.31 -5.26 2.76
N GLY A 76 -3.84 -4.62 1.68
CA GLY A 76 -2.42 -4.42 1.42
C GLY A 76 -1.70 -3.68 2.54
N LYS A 77 -2.29 -2.59 3.02
CA LYS A 77 -1.76 -1.84 4.17
C LYS A 77 -1.71 -2.70 5.43
N LYS A 78 -2.76 -3.49 5.71
CA LYS A 78 -2.84 -4.35 6.90
C LYS A 78 -1.82 -5.48 6.86
N LEU A 79 -1.65 -6.13 5.71
CA LEU A 79 -0.67 -7.20 5.52
C LEU A 79 0.77 -6.69 5.67
N MET A 80 1.05 -5.48 5.20
CA MET A 80 2.39 -4.90 5.29
C MET A 80 2.70 -4.32 6.68
N GLY A 81 1.72 -3.69 7.34
CA GLY A 81 1.88 -3.06 8.65
C GLY A 81 2.16 -4.03 9.81
N GLY A 82 1.96 -5.34 9.61
CA GLY A 82 2.23 -6.38 10.60
C GLY A 82 3.71 -6.78 10.71
N ARG A 83 4.58 -6.36 9.80
CA ARG A 83 6.02 -6.68 9.87
C ARG A 83 6.77 -5.68 10.76
N HIS A 84 6.50 -5.73 12.07
CA HIS A 84 7.58 -5.50 13.02
C HIS A 84 8.52 -6.71 12.89
N GLN A 85 9.41 -6.66 11.91
CA GLN A 85 10.54 -7.58 11.90
C GLN A 85 11.23 -7.46 13.25
N PRO A 86 11.48 -8.56 13.97
CA PRO A 86 12.45 -8.57 15.04
C PRO A 86 13.76 -8.13 14.39
N THR A 87 14.07 -6.85 14.50
CA THR A 87 15.36 -6.34 14.06
C THR A 87 16.38 -6.90 15.03
N ASP A 88 17.54 -7.32 14.53
CA ASP A 88 18.67 -7.70 15.39
C ASP A 88 19.08 -6.56 16.34
N GLN A 89 18.64 -5.32 16.07
CA GLN A 89 18.91 -4.14 16.87
C GLN A 89 17.61 -3.42 17.27
N PRO A 90 16.79 -4.00 18.17
CA PRO A 90 15.49 -3.44 18.58
C PRO A 90 15.59 -2.10 19.29
N LEU A 91 16.79 -1.75 19.76
CA LEU A 91 17.07 -0.50 20.44
C LEU A 91 17.51 0.62 19.49
N LEU A 92 17.77 0.36 18.19
CA LEU A 92 18.36 1.35 17.26
C LEU A 92 17.53 2.64 17.17
N ASN A 93 16.20 2.52 17.20
CA ASN A 93 15.27 3.66 17.21
C ASN A 93 14.82 4.08 18.62
N ARG A 94 15.34 3.42 19.66
CA ARG A 94 15.08 3.71 21.08
C ARG A 94 16.39 4.11 21.77
N ARG A 95 16.99 5.23 21.33
CA ARG A 95 18.27 5.74 21.87
C ARG A 95 18.30 5.82 23.40
N GLY A 96 17.21 6.24 24.04
CA GLY A 96 17.10 6.26 25.50
C GLY A 96 17.19 4.87 26.15
N ALA A 97 16.59 3.86 25.53
CA ALA A 97 16.65 2.49 26.02
C ALA A 97 18.04 1.85 25.82
N GLN A 98 18.83 2.31 24.84
CA GLN A 98 20.23 1.88 24.67
C GLN A 98 21.13 2.31 25.83
N MET A 99 20.75 3.33 26.59
CA MET A 99 21.54 3.85 27.72
C MET A 99 21.28 3.11 29.03
N ILE A 100 20.23 2.28 29.10
CA ILE A 100 19.90 1.52 30.32
C ILE A 100 21.01 0.49 30.57
N GLY A 101 21.65 0.58 31.74
CA GLY A 101 22.75 -0.31 32.14
C GLY A 101 24.15 0.15 31.66
N ARG A 102 24.27 1.29 30.98
CA ARG A 102 25.57 1.90 30.64
C ARG A 102 26.04 2.82 31.77
N MET A 103 27.33 2.74 32.10
CA MET A 103 27.97 3.75 32.96
C MET A 103 28.47 4.91 32.11
N ALA A 104 28.23 6.14 32.56
CA ALA A 104 28.68 7.36 31.90
C ALA A 104 29.20 8.36 32.94
N THR A 105 30.13 9.21 32.53
CA THR A 105 30.69 10.25 33.39
C THR A 105 29.75 11.46 33.41
N LEU A 106 29.47 11.97 34.62
CA LEU A 106 28.73 13.21 34.81
C LEU A 106 29.56 14.39 34.29
N ALA A 107 28.99 15.16 33.37
CA ALA A 107 29.58 16.41 32.90
C ALA A 107 29.25 17.56 33.86
N GLU A 108 28.08 17.51 34.51
CA GLU A 108 27.62 18.47 35.49
C GLU A 108 27.08 17.75 36.73
N PRO A 109 27.23 18.31 37.95
CA PRO A 109 26.63 17.74 39.15
C PRO A 109 25.11 17.64 39.03
N ILE A 110 24.52 16.59 39.59
CA ILE A 110 23.07 16.45 39.63
C ILE A 110 22.49 17.46 40.62
N ARG A 111 21.59 18.33 40.15
CA ARG A 111 20.84 19.29 40.98
C ARG A 111 19.34 19.18 40.66
N ASP A 112 18.52 19.12 41.70
CA ASP A 112 17.05 18.99 41.58
C ASP A 112 16.59 17.83 40.67
N GLY A 113 17.32 16.71 40.72
CA GLY A 113 17.01 15.51 39.94
C GLY A 113 17.36 15.60 38.44
N ARG A 114 18.04 16.66 38.00
CA ARG A 114 18.54 16.81 36.62
C ARG A 114 20.06 16.88 36.61
N GLY A 115 20.68 16.16 35.69
CA GLY A 115 22.12 16.18 35.47
C GLY A 115 22.41 15.92 33.99
N ARG A 116 23.57 16.40 33.52
CA ARG A 116 24.05 16.15 32.16
C ARG A 116 25.19 15.15 32.20
N ILE A 117 25.10 14.15 31.34
CA ILE A 117 26.16 13.20 31.07
C ILE A 117 26.72 13.46 29.68
N LYS A 118 28.00 13.16 29.48
CA LYS A 118 28.63 13.13 28.16
C LYS A 118 28.89 11.67 27.82
N LEU A 119 28.22 11.18 26.78
CA LEU A 119 28.41 9.84 26.20
C LEU A 119 29.36 9.93 25.00
#